data_AF-A0A3Q2YEV1-F1
#
_entry.id   AF-A0A3Q2YEV1-F1
#
_cell.length_a   1.000
_cell.length_b   1.000
_cell.length_c   1.000
_cell.angle_alpha   90.00
_cell.angle_beta   90.00
_cell.angle_gamma   90.00
#
_symmetry.space_group_name_H-M   'P 1'
#
loop_
_entity.id
_entity.type
_entity.pdbx_description
1 polymer ?
#
loop_
_entity_poly.entity_id
_entity_poly.type
_entity_poly.pdbx_seq_one_letter_code
_entity_poly.pdbx_strand_id
1 'polypeptide(L)' 'MATAYERYNLHTTPEKFFIEACDDGADAVLAIDRVSNEMTLASKKDIPASAVTRPICGIMGTIRLVAGRRQFCICQRSR' A
#
# COMPACT_ATOMS: atom_id res chain seq x y z
N MET A 1 18.87 11.64 0.53
CA MET A 1 17.59 12.37 0.46
C MET A 1 16.49 11.32 0.45
N ALA A 2 15.61 11.31 1.45
CA ALA A 2 14.45 10.42 1.42
C ALA A 2 13.44 11.00 0.42
N THR A 3 13.26 10.34 -0.72
CA THR A 3 12.24 10.70 -1.71
C THR A 3 10.88 10.40 -1.10
N ALA A 4 10.21 11.43 -0.59
CA ALA A 4 8.83 11.33 -0.16
C ALA A 4 7.95 11.36 -1.41
N TYR A 5 7.39 10.22 -1.79
CA TYR A 5 6.47 10.15 -2.92
C TYR A 5 5.16 10.87 -2.57
N GLU A 6 4.60 11.63 -3.52
CA GLU A 6 3.42 12.47 -3.31
C GLU A 6 2.12 11.76 -3.70
N ARG A 7 2.21 10.71 -4.53
CA ARG A 7 1.06 9.98 -5.06
C ARG A 7 1.28 8.48 -4.94
N TYR A 8 0.38 7.82 -4.23
CA TYR A 8 0.36 6.36 -4.18
C TYR A 8 -0.99 5.82 -4.61
N ASN A 9 -0.99 4.63 -5.20
CA ASN A 9 -2.19 3.86 -5.48
C ASN A 9 -2.22 2.63 -4.58
N LEU A 10 -3.28 2.52 -3.78
CA LEU A 10 -3.58 1.33 -3.01
C LEU A 10 -4.43 0.39 -3.85
N HIS A 11 -3.91 -0.81 -4.12
CA HIS A 11 -4.65 -1.89 -4.73
C HIS A 11 -5.01 -2.90 -3.65
N THR A 12 -6.31 -3.08 -3.40
CA THR A 12 -6.81 -3.99 -2.36
C THR A 12 -7.28 -5.29 -2.98
N THR A 13 -6.76 -6.42 -2.49
CA THR A 13 -7.28 -7.76 -2.78
C THR A 13 -7.73 -8.46 -1.48
N PRO A 14 -8.45 -9.59 -1.58
CA PRO A 14 -8.84 -10.38 -0.42
C PRO A 14 -7.65 -10.97 0.35
N GLU A 15 -6.53 -11.16 -0.35
CA GLU A 15 -5.33 -11.83 0.16
C GLU A 15 -4.24 -10.85 0.56
N LYS A 16 -4.05 -9.76 -0.21
CA LYS A 16 -2.95 -8.82 -0.07
C LYS A 16 -3.37 -7.38 -0.32
N PHE A 17 -2.61 -6.44 0.21
CA PHE A 17 -2.65 -5.03 -0.20
C PHE A 17 -1.39 -4.73 -0.99
N PHE A 18 -1.53 -4.05 -2.13
CA PHE A 18 -0.39 -3.57 -2.90
C PHE A 18 -0.40 -2.05 -2.90
N ILE A 19 0.75 -1.43 -2.64
CA ILE A 19 0.89 0.02 -2.65
C ILE A 19 1.93 0.37 -3.71
N GLU A 20 1.46 0.99 -4.77
CA GLU A 20 2.28 1.46 -5.87
C GLU A 20 2.60 2.94 -5.68
N ALA A 21 3.87 3.33 -5.79
CA ALA A 21 4.24 4.73 -5.92
C ALA A 21 4.03 5.17 -7.37
N CYS A 22 3.28 6.26 -7.57
CA CYS A 22 2.87 6.74 -8.89
C CYS A 22 3.74 7.91 -9.40
N ASP A 23 4.90 8.13 -8.78
CA ASP A 23 5.85 9.18 -9.17
C ASP A 23 6.87 8.67 -10.20
N ASP A 24 7.41 9.59 -11.00
CA ASP A 24 8.36 9.29 -12.07
C ASP A 24 9.62 8.58 -11.53
N GLY A 25 9.79 7.31 -11.91
CA GLY A 25 10.94 6.47 -11.58
C GLY A 25 10.72 5.42 -10.48
N ALA A 26 9.52 5.31 -9.90
CA ALA A 26 9.22 4.32 -8.87
C ALA A 26 8.51 3.07 -9.44
N ASP A 27 9.23 1.95 -9.58
CA ASP A 27 8.66 0.63 -9.91
C ASP A 27 8.45 -0.25 -8.64
N ALA A 28 8.78 0.30 -7.47
CA ALA A 28 8.65 -0.43 -6.22
C ALA A 28 7.17 -0.48 -5.79
N VAL A 29 6.60 -1.69 -5.75
CA VAL A 29 5.27 -1.94 -5.19
C VAL A 29 5.42 -2.62 -3.84
N LEU A 30 4.84 -2.05 -2.79
CA LEU A 30 4.82 -2.68 -1.48
C LEU A 30 3.63 -3.64 -1.40
N ALA A 31 3.89 -4.95 -1.41
CA ALA A 31 2.89 -5.97 -1.18
C ALA A 31 2.83 -6.33 0.31
N ILE A 32 1.63 -6.44 0.84
CA ILE A 32 1.38 -6.71 2.26
C ILE A 32 0.38 -7.84 2.36
N ASP A 33 0.78 -8.93 2.98
CA ASP A 33 -0.09 -10.08 3.18
C ASP A 33 -1.10 -9.82 4.30
N ARG A 34 -2.39 -10.11 4.07
CA ARG A 34 -3.45 -9.86 5.05
C ARG A 34 -3.49 -10.91 6.16
N VAL A 35 -2.92 -12.09 5.93
CA VAL A 35 -2.87 -13.21 6.86
C VAL A 35 -1.61 -13.09 7.72
N SER A 36 -0.43 -13.01 7.09
CA SER A 36 0.84 -12.97 7.82
C SER A 36 1.27 -11.56 8.24
N ASN A 37 0.71 -10.51 7.64
CA ASN A 37 1.16 -9.12 7.80
C ASN A 37 2.64 -8.91 7.43
N GLU A 38 3.20 -9.81 6.61
CA GLU A 38 4.53 -9.62 6.05
C GLU A 38 4.47 -8.60 4.91
N MET A 39 5.48 -7.73 4.88
CA MET A 39 5.65 -6.74 3.83
C MET A 39 6.76 -7.20 2.91
N THR A 40 6.45 -7.33 1.63
CA THR A 40 7.39 -7.71 0.59
C THR A 40 7.41 -6.65 -0.50
N LEU A 41 8.57 -6.46 -1.12
CA LEU A 41 8.67 -5.66 -2.34
C LEU A 41 8.25 -6.55 -3.52
N ALA A 42 7.20 -6.14 -4.20
CA ALA A 42 6.67 -6.75 -5.41
C ALA A 42 6.86 -5.82 -6.60
N SER A 43 6.65 -6.36 -7.80
CA SER A 43 6.62 -5.57 -9.02
C SER A 43 5.19 -5.19 -9.39
N LYS A 44 5.02 -4.17 -10.21
CA LYS A 44 3.69 -3.77 -10.72
C LYS A 44 2.95 -4.90 -11.47
N LYS A 45 3.69 -5.86 -12.01
CA LYS A 45 3.16 -7.06 -12.69
C LYS A 45 2.46 -8.04 -11.75
N ASP A 46 2.77 -7.99 -10.46
CA ASP A 46 2.20 -8.90 -9.45
C ASP A 46 0.82 -8.42 -8.96
N ILE A 47 0.37 -7.24 -9.39
CA ILE A 47 -0.93 -6.69 -9.02
C ILE A 47 -2.00 -7.38 -9.88
N PRO A 48 -2.93 -8.14 -9.28
CA PRO A 48 -3.99 -8.78 -10.04
C PRO A 48 -4.98 -7.75 -10.57
N ALA A 49 -5.51 -7.96 -11.78
CA ALA A 49 -6.47 -7.07 -12.41
C ALA A 49 -7.83 -6.97 -11.66
N SER A 50 -8.08 -7.88 -10.72
CA SER A 50 -9.24 -7.84 -9.82
C SER A 50 -9.06 -6.90 -8.62
N ALA A 51 -7.86 -6.32 -8.45
CA ALA A 51 -7.58 -5.47 -7.32
C ALA A 51 -8.34 -4.14 -7.42
N VAL A 52 -8.94 -3.72 -6.30
CA VAL A 52 -9.62 -2.42 -6.23
C VAL A 52 -8.56 -1.35 -6.03
N THR A 53 -8.34 -0.52 -7.05
CA THR A 53 -7.40 0.61 -7.00
C THR A 53 -8.06 1.84 -6.36
N ARG A 54 -7.40 2.43 -5.35
CA ARG A 54 -7.79 3.69 -4.74
C ARG A 54 -6.56 4.60 -4.59
N PRO A 55 -6.61 5.85 -5.05
CA PRO A 55 -5.52 6.79 -4.83
C PRO A 55 -5.45 7.21 -3.36
N ILE A 56 -4.23 7.31 -2.83
CA ILE A 56 -3.93 7.70 -1.45
C ILE A 56 -2.80 8.74 -1.46
N CYS A 57 -2.78 9.64 -0.48
CA CYS A 57 -1.72 10.66 -0.41
C CYS A 57 -0.51 10.23 0.42
N GLY A 58 -0.61 9.13 1.16
CA GLY A 58 0.52 8.58 1.90
C GLY A 58 0.14 7.53 2.92
N ILE A 59 1.16 6.80 3.37
CA ILE A 59 1.08 5.84 4.46
C ILE A 59 1.56 6.56 5.73
N MET A 60 0.69 6.74 6.71
CA MET A 60 1.08 7.34 7.99
C MET A 60 1.89 6.36 8.84
N GLY A 61 1.59 5.08 8.73
CA GLY A 61 2.30 4.01 9.44
C GLY A 61 1.42 2.77 9.64
N THR A 62 1.97 1.83 10.40
CA THR A 62 1.23 0.63 10.82
C THR A 62 0.91 0.71 12.29
N ILE A 63 -0.36 0.48 12.64
CA ILE A 63 -0.79 0.42 14.04
C ILE A 63 -1.04 -1.03 14.40
N ARG A 64 -0.39 -1.52 15.46
CA ARG A 64 -0.61 -2.85 16.01
C ARG A 64 -1.76 -2.79 17.00
N LEU A 65 -2.96 -3.25 16.61
CA LEU A 65 -4.06 -3.40 17.55
C LEU A 65 -3.87 -4.67 18.38
N VAL A 66 -4.27 -4.61 19.66
CA VAL A 66 -4.13 -5.71 20.64
C VAL A 66 -4.87 -6.99 20.20
N ALA A 67 -5.93 -6.86 19.39
CA ALA A 67 -6.68 -7.98 18.81
C ALA A 67 -6.03 -8.62 17.56
N GLY A 68 -4.72 -8.41 17.35
CA GLY A 68 -3.94 -9.03 16.27
C GLY A 68 -4.10 -8.40 14.89
N ARG A 69 -5.07 -7.50 14.70
CA ARG A 69 -5.31 -6.84 13.41
C ARG A 69 -4.47 -5.57 13.30
N ARG A 70 -3.40 -5.58 12.49
CA ARG A 70 -2.69 -4.34 12.17
C ARG A 70 -3.50 -3.55 11.16
N GLN A 71 -3.89 -2.33 11.50
CA GLN A 71 -4.54 -1.42 10.55
C GLN A 71 -3.51 -0.45 9.98
N PHE A 72 -3.60 -0.21 8.68
CA PHE A 72 -2.81 0.81 8.00
C PHE A 72 -3.58 2.12 8.02
N CYS A 73 -2.98 3.16 8.58
CA CYS A 73 -3.54 4.51 8.51
C CYS A 73 -3.13 5.13 7.17
N ILE A 74 -4.10 5.15 6.27
CA ILE A 74 -3.97 5.72 4.94
C ILE A 74 -4.63 7.09 4.99
N CYS A 75 -3.86 8.14 4.76
CA CYS A 75 -4.44 9.47 4.63
C CYS A 75 -5.11 9.58 3.25
N GLN A 76 -6.40 9.93 3.25
CA GLN A 76 -7.05 10.53 2.10
C GLN A 76 -7.15 12.02 2.36
N ARG A 77 -6.65 12.85 1.43
CA ARG A 77 -6.78 14.29 1.54
C ARG A 77 -8.22 14.67 1.18
N SER A 78 -9.05 14.92 2.20
CA SER A 78 -10.32 15.64 2.01
C SER A 78 -9.99 17.03 1.49
N ARG A 79 -10.59 17.41 0.37
CA ARG A 79 -10.61 18.81 -0.08
C ARG A 79 -11.36 19.67 0.93
#